data_AF-A0A1F9FJJ4-F1
#
_entry.id   AF-A0A1F9FJJ4-F1
#
_cell.length_a   1.000
_cell.length_b   1.000
_cell.length_c   1.000
_cell.angle_alpha   90.00
_cell.angle_beta   90.00
_cell.angle_gamma   90.00
#
_symmetry.space_group_name_H-M   'P 1'
#
loop_
_entity.id
_entity.type
_entity.pdbx_description
1 polymer ?
#
loop_
_entity_poly.entity_id
_entity_poly.type
_entity_poly.pdbx_seq_one_letter_code
_entity_poly.pdbx_strand_id
1 'polypeptide(L)'
;MAELARVLHNIRDHIVVVRAIFERSEAVGGARERLLGHIVAEEIINQEELTRLIASASPAARRAAALALDHSRLLSDIVRGVEIDKSLALELLEHFQEEHDAGALLDAAIADTAAPAPRAAFTVGSLIRRAT
;
A
#
# COMPACT_ATOMS: atom_id res chain seq x y z
N MET A 1 -11.03 4.45 4.38
CA MET A 1 -11.01 2.98 4.24
C MET A 1 -11.29 2.52 2.82
N ALA A 2 -12.41 2.90 2.21
CA ALA A 2 -12.70 2.55 0.80
C ALA A 2 -11.61 3.04 -0.18
N GLU A 3 -11.10 4.25 0.03
CA GLU A 3 -10.01 4.82 -0.79
C GLU A 3 -8.71 4.00 -0.69
N LEU A 4 -8.26 3.66 0.54
CA LEU A 4 -7.09 2.81 0.75
C LEU A 4 -7.26 1.43 0.10
N ALA A 5 -8.43 0.80 0.27
CA ALA A 5 -8.71 -0.51 -0.33
C ALA A 5 -8.62 -0.46 -1.87
N ARG A 6 -9.12 0.62 -2.50
CA ARG A 6 -8.99 0.82 -3.94
C ARG A 6 -7.53 0.95 -4.37
N VAL A 7 -6.73 1.74 -3.65
CA VAL A 7 -5.32 1.92 -4.01
C VAL A 7 -4.53 0.62 -3.86
N LEU A 8 -4.76 -0.13 -2.78
CA LEU A 8 -4.13 -1.44 -2.58
C LEU A 8 -4.50 -2.41 -3.71
N HIS A 9 -5.77 -2.42 -4.13
CA HIS A 9 -6.22 -3.24 -5.26
C HIS A 9 -5.52 -2.87 -6.56
N ASN A 10 -5.40 -1.56 -6.87
CA ASN A 10 -4.70 -1.10 -8.07
C ASN A 10 -3.23 -1.55 -8.07
N ILE A 11 -2.52 -1.35 -6.95
CA ILE A 11 -1.11 -1.72 -6.83
C ILE A 11 -0.94 -3.23 -6.99
N ARG A 12 -1.80 -4.03 -6.38
CA ARG A 12 -1.83 -5.50 -6.53
C ARG A 12 -1.95 -5.92 -7.99
N ASP A 13 -2.91 -5.35 -8.71
CA ASP A 13 -3.14 -5.68 -10.11
C ASP A 13 -1.93 -5.31 -10.98
N HIS A 14 -1.29 -4.18 -10.70
CA HIS A 14 -0.07 -3.77 -11.39
C HIS A 14 1.11 -4.70 -11.10
N ILE A 15 1.28 -5.15 -9.86
CA ILE A 15 2.30 -6.14 -9.49
C ILE A 15 2.12 -7.42 -10.32
N VAL A 16 0.89 -7.95 -10.39
CA VAL A 16 0.56 -9.16 -11.15
C VAL A 16 0.91 -8.99 -12.63
N VAL A 17 0.54 -7.85 -13.23
CA VAL A 17 0.81 -7.57 -14.64
C VAL A 17 2.30 -7.42 -14.91
N VAL A 18 3.02 -6.65 -14.10
CA VAL A 18 4.47 -6.43 -14.28
C VAL A 18 5.24 -7.74 -14.10
N ARG A 19 4.91 -8.53 -13.08
CA ARG A 19 5.50 -9.85 -12.86
C ARG A 19 5.30 -10.75 -14.09
N ALA A 20 4.08 -10.85 -14.60
CA ALA A 20 3.80 -11.65 -15.78
C ALA A 20 4.61 -11.21 -17.02
N ILE A 21 4.81 -9.90 -17.21
CA ILE A 21 5.65 -9.34 -18.28
C ILE A 21 7.12 -9.77 -18.10
N PHE A 22 7.65 -9.70 -16.88
CA PHE A 22 9.03 -10.07 -16.58
C PHE A 22 9.26 -11.58 -16.71
N GLU A 23 8.32 -12.41 -16.27
CA GLU A 23 8.40 -13.87 -16.36
C GLU A 23 8.31 -14.37 -17.81
N ARG A 24 7.31 -13.88 -18.56
CA ARG A 24 6.92 -14.51 -19.84
C ARG A 24 7.63 -13.94 -21.06
N SER A 25 8.35 -12.82 -20.93
CA SER A 25 9.27 -12.26 -21.94
C SER A 25 8.83 -12.33 -23.42
N GLU A 26 7.52 -12.22 -23.70
CA GLU A 26 6.96 -12.25 -25.07
C GLU A 26 5.93 -11.13 -25.31
N ALA A 27 5.99 -10.03 -24.56
CA ALA A 27 5.26 -8.83 -24.95
C ALA A 27 5.98 -8.19 -26.16
N VAL A 28 5.45 -8.47 -27.36
CA VAL A 28 6.06 -8.09 -28.65
C VAL A 28 5.82 -6.60 -28.95
N GLY A 29 6.91 -5.84 -29.14
CA GLY A 29 6.89 -4.47 -29.66
C GLY A 29 6.27 -3.43 -28.72
N GLY A 30 5.99 -2.23 -29.27
CA GLY A 30 5.58 -1.01 -28.55
C GLY A 30 4.39 -1.11 -27.58
N ALA A 31 3.65 -2.22 -27.59
CA ALA A 31 2.57 -2.46 -26.63
C ALA A 31 3.10 -2.70 -25.21
N ARG A 32 4.26 -3.37 -25.07
CA ARG A 32 4.93 -3.55 -23.78
C ARG A 32 5.29 -2.21 -23.17
N GLU A 33 5.97 -1.36 -23.94
CA GLU A 33 6.42 -0.04 -23.47
C GLU A 33 5.24 0.86 -23.11
N ARG A 34 4.15 0.83 -23.88
CA ARG A 34 2.93 1.59 -23.55
C ARG A 34 2.27 1.10 -22.26
N LEU A 35 2.16 -0.22 -22.07
CA LEU A 35 1.56 -0.78 -20.85
C LEU A 35 2.40 -0.46 -19.62
N LEU A 36 3.71 -0.63 -19.70
CA LEU A 36 4.64 -0.26 -18.63
C LEU A 36 4.59 1.25 -18.34
N GLY A 37 4.54 2.09 -19.37
CA GLY A 37 4.36 3.53 -19.22
C GLY A 37 3.04 3.92 -18.57
N HIS A 38 1.96 3.21 -18.90
CA HIS A 38 0.65 3.41 -18.28
C HIS A 38 0.65 3.03 -16.80
N ILE A 39 1.20 1.86 -16.45
CA ILE A 39 1.36 1.43 -15.05
C ILE A 39 2.14 2.47 -14.25
N VAL A 40 3.27 2.96 -14.79
CA VAL A 40 4.06 4.01 -14.11
C VAL A 40 3.24 5.29 -13.86
N ALA A 41 2.39 5.70 -14.81
CA ALA A 41 1.54 6.86 -14.65
C ALA A 41 0.49 6.65 -13.54
N GLU A 42 -0.11 5.47 -13.47
CA GLU A 42 -1.07 5.13 -12.41
C GLU A 42 -0.38 5.00 -11.04
N GLU A 43 0.84 4.46 -10.99
CA GLU A 43 1.61 4.39 -9.74
C GLU A 43 1.95 5.78 -9.19
N ILE A 44 2.20 6.78 -10.04
CA ILE A 44 2.36 8.18 -9.58
C ILE A 44 1.07 8.67 -8.90
N ILE A 45 -0.10 8.39 -9.49
CA ILE A 45 -1.40 8.76 -8.90
C ILE A 45 -1.62 8.03 -7.57
N ASN A 46 -1.33 6.73 -7.52
CA ASN A 46 -1.41 5.93 -6.31
C ASN A 46 -0.49 6.49 -5.21
N GLN A 47 0.74 6.90 -5.54
CA GLN A 47 1.70 7.49 -4.60
C GLN A 47 1.20 8.81 -4.01
N GLU A 48 0.59 9.67 -4.83
CA GLU A 48 -0.01 10.94 -4.38
C GLU A 48 -1.18 10.67 -3.42
N GLU A 49 -2.05 9.72 -3.75
CA GLU A 49 -3.16 9.29 -2.91
C GLU A 49 -2.69 8.71 -1.57
N LEU A 50 -1.69 7.83 -1.60
CA LEU A 50 -1.11 7.24 -0.39
C LEU A 50 -0.45 8.29 0.49
N THR A 51 0.25 9.27 -0.10
CA THR A 51 0.84 10.40 0.63
C THR A 51 -0.24 11.22 1.35
N ARG A 52 -1.38 11.49 0.68
CA ARG A 52 -2.53 12.16 1.30
C ARG A 52 -3.16 11.33 2.42
N LEU A 53 -3.28 10.02 2.23
CA LEU A 53 -3.81 9.09 3.24
C LEU A 53 -2.89 9.03 4.47
N ILE A 54 -1.57 8.99 4.30
CA ILE A 54 -0.61 9.00 5.41
C ILE A 54 -0.82 10.22 6.32
N ALA A 55 -1.06 11.39 5.74
CA ALA A 55 -1.29 12.64 6.46
C ALA A 55 -2.63 12.68 7.23
N SER A 56 -3.66 11.98 6.74
CA SER A 56 -5.05 12.11 7.21
C SER A 56 -5.62 10.87 7.90
N ALA A 57 -4.93 9.73 7.84
CA ALA A 57 -5.42 8.46 8.32
C ALA A 57 -5.12 8.18 9.81
N SER A 58 -5.85 7.19 10.35
CA SER A 58 -5.55 6.57 11.64
C SER A 58 -4.16 5.93 11.66
N PRO A 59 -3.56 5.67 12.83
CA PRO A 59 -2.20 5.12 12.92
C PRO A 59 -1.96 3.84 12.09
N ALA A 60 -2.84 2.83 12.13
CA ALA A 60 -2.64 1.66 11.27
C ALA A 60 -2.90 1.90 9.79
N ALA A 61 -3.94 2.67 9.44
CA ALA A 61 -4.18 3.00 8.05
C ALA A 61 -3.01 3.82 7.47
N ARG A 62 -2.33 4.63 8.29
CA ARG A 62 -1.08 5.30 7.96
C ARG A 62 0.06 4.31 7.72
N ARG A 63 0.23 3.29 8.58
CA ARG A 63 1.27 2.27 8.38
C ARG A 63 1.05 1.46 7.10
N ALA A 64 -0.18 1.01 6.87
CA ALA A 64 -0.55 0.30 5.64
C ALA A 64 -0.34 1.17 4.39
N ALA A 65 -0.73 2.45 4.45
CA ALA A 65 -0.50 3.39 3.36
C ALA A 65 0.99 3.68 3.12
N ALA A 66 1.81 3.73 4.17
CA ALA A 66 3.26 3.91 4.04
C ALA A 66 3.93 2.69 3.39
N LEU A 67 3.57 1.47 3.80
CA LEU A 67 4.06 0.25 3.17
C LEU A 67 3.65 0.17 1.69
N ALA A 68 2.37 0.41 1.39
CA ALA A 68 1.89 0.45 0.02
C ALA A 68 2.58 1.53 -0.83
N LEU A 69 2.95 2.66 -0.22
CA LEU A 69 3.67 3.73 -0.90
C LEU A 69 5.07 3.27 -1.32
N ASP A 70 5.75 2.53 -0.45
CA ASP A 70 7.07 1.97 -0.75
C ASP A 70 6.97 0.89 -1.83
N HIS A 71 5.95 0.03 -1.80
CA HIS A 71 5.71 -0.96 -2.87
C HIS A 71 5.48 -0.27 -4.22
N SER A 72 4.67 0.78 -4.24
CA SER A 72 4.38 1.54 -5.46
C SER A 72 5.62 2.21 -6.06
N ARG A 73 6.50 2.74 -5.21
CA ARG A 73 7.78 3.33 -5.63
C ARG A 73 8.71 2.27 -6.22
N LEU A 74 8.90 1.17 -5.50
CA LEU A 74 9.76 0.07 -5.97
C LEU A 74 9.22 -0.56 -7.25
N LEU A 75 7.90 -0.71 -7.38
CA LEU A 75 7.27 -1.13 -8.63
C LEU A 75 7.60 -0.18 -9.77
N SER A 76 7.51 1.13 -9.54
CA SER A 76 7.85 2.14 -10.54
C SER A 76 9.33 2.07 -10.95
N ASP A 77 10.23 1.82 -9.98
CA ASP A 77 11.67 1.71 -10.23
C ASP A 77 12.02 0.43 -11.02
N ILE A 78 11.39 -0.70 -10.67
CA ILE A 78 11.48 -1.96 -11.42
C ILE A 78 11.03 -1.75 -12.87
N VAL A 79 9.89 -1.09 -13.09
CA VAL A 79 9.35 -0.85 -14.43
C VAL A 79 10.25 0.09 -15.24
N ARG A 80 10.85 1.10 -14.61
CA ARG A 80 11.79 2.03 -15.25
C ARG A 80 13.18 1.43 -15.48
N GLY A 81 13.47 0.26 -14.89
CA GLY A 81 14.77 -0.41 -15.00
C GLY A 81 15.88 0.29 -14.22
N VAL A 82 15.54 0.92 -13.10
CA VAL A 82 16.54 1.56 -12.21
C VAL A 82 17.25 0.46 -11.41
N GLU A 83 18.49 0.14 -11.78
CA GLU A 83 19.51 -0.61 -10.99
C GLU A 83 19.04 -1.87 -10.20
N ILE A 84 17.98 -2.57 -10.64
CA ILE A 84 17.52 -3.83 -10.05
C ILE A 84 17.67 -4.94 -11.09
N ASP A 85 18.40 -6.01 -10.74
CA ASP A 85 18.50 -7.18 -11.62
C ASP A 85 17.16 -7.92 -11.72
N LYS A 86 16.95 -8.64 -12.83
CA LYS A 86 15.68 -9.29 -13.12
C LYS A 86 15.25 -10.30 -12.04
N SER A 87 16.19 -11.04 -11.46
CA SER A 87 15.89 -12.03 -10.40
C SER A 87 15.35 -11.32 -9.16
N LEU A 88 16.06 -10.31 -8.68
CA LEU A 88 15.63 -9.52 -7.53
C LEU A 88 14.29 -8.81 -7.79
N ALA A 89 14.08 -8.28 -9.00
CA ALA A 89 12.80 -7.69 -9.38
C ALA A 89 11.64 -8.71 -9.26
N LEU A 90 11.84 -9.95 -9.74
CA LEU A 90 10.82 -10.99 -9.66
C LEU A 90 10.55 -11.43 -8.21
N GLU A 91 11.59 -11.59 -7.39
CA GLU A 91 11.44 -11.90 -5.97
C GLU A 91 10.66 -10.81 -5.21
N LEU A 92 10.99 -9.54 -5.46
CA LEU A 92 10.28 -8.41 -4.85
C LEU A 92 8.80 -8.36 -5.29
N LEU A 93 8.53 -8.56 -6.58
CA LEU A 93 7.15 -8.57 -7.09
C LEU A 93 6.33 -9.73 -6.52
N GLU A 94 6.92 -10.91 -6.37
CA GLU A 94 6.27 -12.05 -5.72
C GLU A 94 5.95 -11.74 -4.25
N HIS A 95 6.92 -11.22 -3.51
CA HIS A 95 6.73 -10.83 -2.11
C HIS A 95 5.63 -9.78 -1.95
N PHE A 96 5.64 -8.71 -2.76
CA PHE A 96 4.58 -7.70 -2.70
C PHE A 96 3.21 -8.31 -3.03
N GLN A 97 3.14 -9.20 -4.03
CA GLN A 97 1.90 -9.86 -4.39
C GLN A 97 1.33 -10.66 -3.21
N GLU A 98 2.16 -11.41 -2.48
CA GLU A 98 1.74 -12.19 -1.31
C GLU A 98 1.13 -11.31 -0.21
N GLU A 99 1.76 -10.18 0.09
CA GLU A 99 1.26 -9.25 1.12
C GLU A 99 -0.08 -8.60 0.75
N HIS A 100 -0.29 -8.32 -0.54
CA HIS A 100 -1.55 -7.82 -1.07
C HIS A 100 -2.63 -8.91 -1.17
N ASP A 101 -2.28 -10.12 -1.60
CA ASP A 101 -3.19 -11.28 -1.71
C ASP A 101 -3.70 -11.76 -0.34
N ALA A 102 -2.82 -11.73 0.67
CA ALA A 102 -3.18 -12.09 2.03
C ALA A 102 -4.13 -11.08 2.68
N GLY A 103 -4.39 -9.93 2.05
CA GLY A 103 -5.15 -8.84 2.64
C GLY A 103 -4.48 -8.22 3.87
N ALA A 104 -3.23 -8.61 4.18
CA ALA A 104 -2.56 -8.28 5.42
C ALA A 104 -2.44 -6.76 5.65
N LEU A 105 -2.19 -6.01 4.57
CA LEU A 105 -2.13 -4.55 4.60
C LEU A 105 -3.49 -3.91 4.95
N LEU A 106 -4.57 -4.41 4.34
CA LEU A 106 -5.93 -3.89 4.59
C LEU A 106 -6.45 -4.31 5.95
N ASP A 107 -6.24 -5.57 6.33
CA ASP A 107 -6.65 -6.12 7.63
C ASP A 107 -5.93 -5.44 8.78
N ALA A 108 -4.63 -5.15 8.64
CA ALA A 108 -3.89 -4.35 9.60
C ALA A 108 -4.49 -2.94 9.76
N ALA A 109 -4.93 -2.32 8.68
CA ALA A 109 -5.56 -1.00 8.72
C ALA A 109 -6.94 -1.02 9.39
N ILE A 110 -7.70 -2.11 9.25
CA ILE A 110 -9.02 -2.28 9.85
C ILE A 110 -8.89 -2.60 11.35
N ALA A 111 -8.01 -3.53 11.74
CA ALA A 111 -7.90 -4.05 13.10
C ALA A 111 -7.62 -2.97 14.17
N ASP A 112 -6.85 -1.93 13.84
CA ASP A 112 -6.51 -0.84 14.77
C ASP A 112 -7.65 0.17 14.98
N THR A 113 -8.62 0.22 14.05
CA THR A 113 -9.83 1.04 14.23
C THR A 113 -10.88 0.38 15.13
N ALA A 114 -10.73 -0.92 15.42
CA ALA A 114 -11.61 -1.69 16.29
C ALA A 114 -11.13 -1.75 17.75
N ALA A 115 -9.95 -1.19 18.07
CA ALA A 115 -9.52 -1.06 19.46
C ALA A 115 -10.51 -0.16 20.21
N PRO A 116 -11.18 -0.63 21.29
CA PRO A 116 -12.11 0.20 22.02
C PRO A 116 -11.37 1.44 22.51
N ALA A 117 -11.95 2.63 22.27
CA ALA A 117 -11.46 3.86 22.85
C ALA A 117 -11.13 3.60 24.32
N PRO A 118 -9.94 4.00 24.82
CA PRO A 118 -9.59 3.78 26.21
C PRO A 118 -10.74 4.34 27.03
N ARG A 119 -11.48 3.44 27.72
CA ARG A 119 -12.51 3.86 28.67
C ARG A 119 -11.82 4.88 29.53
N ALA A 120 -12.28 6.12 29.51
CA ALA A 120 -11.76 7.17 30.36
C ALA A 120 -11.73 6.56 31.76
N ALA A 121 -10.52 6.28 32.26
CA ALA A 121 -10.34 5.77 33.59
C ALA A 121 -10.83 6.92 34.48
N PHE A 122 -12.07 6.79 34.98
CA PHE A 122 -12.54 7.61 36.08
C PHE A 122 -11.60 7.31 37.23
N THR A 123 -10.57 8.15 37.39
CA THR A 123 -9.76 8.15 38.59
C THR A 123 -10.66 8.68 39.71
N VAL A 124 -10.63 7.98 40.84
CA VAL A 124 -11.41 8.26 42.05
C VAL A 124 -11.24 9.71 42.55
N GLY A 125 -10.22 10.43 42.07
CA GLY A 125 -10.02 11.86 42.32
C GLY A 125 -11.00 12.83 41.64
N SER A 126 -11.86 12.38 40.72
CA SER A 126 -12.82 13.25 40.02
C SER A 126 -14.14 13.50 40.77
N LEU A 127 -14.38 12.82 41.89
CA LEU A 127 -15.61 12.95 42.70
C LEU A 127 -15.50 13.94 43.88
N ILE A 128 -14.33 14.51 44.16
CA ILE A 128 -14.13 15.36 45.36
C ILE A 128 -14.36 16.87 45.09
N ARG A 129 -14.51 17.31 43.84
CA ARG A 129 -14.68 18.74 43.51
C ARG A 129 -16.14 19.17 43.25
N ARG A 130 -17.11 18.64 44.01
CA ARG A 130 -18.50 19.15 44.04
C ARG A 130 -19.15 19.16 45.43
N ALA A 131 -18.36 19.07 46.50
CA ALA A 131 -18.88 19.20 47.87
C ALA A 131 -17.96 20.08 48.72
N THR A 132 -17.79 21.34 48.34
CA THR A 132 -17.43 22.47 49.22
C THR A 132 -17.98 23.75 48.62
#